data_AF-A0A522F0G5-F1
#
_entry.id   AF-A0A522F0G5-F1
#
_cell.length_a   1.000
_cell.length_b   1.000
_cell.length_c   1.000
_cell.angle_alpha   90.00
_cell.angle_beta   90.00
_cell.angle_gamma   90.00
#
_symmetry.space_group_name_H-M   'P 1'
#
loop_
_entity.id
_entity.type
_entity.pdbx_description
1 polymer ?
#
loop_
_entity_poly.entity_id
_entity_poly.type
_entity_poly.pdbx_seq_one_letter_code
_entity_poly.pdbx_strand_id
1 'polypeptide(L)'
;MKHKLLPIFDNLAQLHKNHLHVVLPDARFNHDFHYCLNFLKSYTGSQGTFNSYRRETERLLQWSWHIKGITLADLKRPHIEDYLHFCQNPPKSWISVKKVPRFIEKEGKRIPNEEWRPFVVTLKKMAIKNGETPEIEQFELSQGSMQEIFAILSTLFNFLIAEEYLVSNPVALIRQKSKFIRRSQQSAPIRRLSLIQWNAVLHAGETLAEDQPEMHERTLFILSILFGMYLRISELAANDRWVPKMNDFAKDSNGHWWFTTVGKGNKERQIAVSDSMLDSLTRWRLFLGLTPLPSPADNSPLIPRIRG
;
A
#
# COMPACT_ATOMS: atom_id res chain seq x y z
N MET A 1 -34.86 -7.83 -11.49
CA MET A 1 -34.09 -6.57 -11.68
C MET A 1 -32.61 -6.91 -11.62
N LYS A 2 -31.78 -6.51 -12.59
CA LYS A 2 -30.32 -6.69 -12.48
C LYS A 2 -29.82 -5.78 -11.35
N HIS A 3 -29.39 -6.35 -10.23
CA HIS A 3 -28.85 -5.57 -9.12
C HIS A 3 -27.63 -4.78 -9.60
N LYS A 4 -27.66 -3.46 -9.40
CA LYS A 4 -26.61 -2.55 -9.83
C LYS A 4 -25.45 -2.60 -8.84
N LEU A 5 -24.27 -2.98 -9.31
CA LEU A 5 -23.08 -3.08 -8.47
C LEU A 5 -22.45 -1.69 -8.32
N LEU A 6 -22.66 -1.05 -7.17
CA LEU A 6 -22.15 0.28 -6.86
C LEU A 6 -21.13 0.23 -5.74
N PRO A 7 -20.05 1.04 -5.80
CA PRO A 7 -19.06 1.06 -4.74
C PRO A 7 -19.64 1.57 -3.42
N ILE A 8 -19.23 0.92 -2.31
CA ILE A 8 -19.76 1.18 -0.97
C ILE A 8 -18.91 2.21 -0.22
N PHE A 9 -17.57 2.08 -0.30
CA PHE A 9 -16.64 2.90 0.47
C PHE A 9 -15.78 3.81 -0.41
N ASP A 10 -15.72 5.08 -0.04
CA ASP A 10 -14.97 6.13 -0.70
C ASP A 10 -13.49 6.12 -0.32
N ASN A 11 -12.72 7.08 -0.83
CA ASN A 11 -11.33 7.31 -0.49
C ASN A 11 -11.16 7.93 0.92
N LEU A 12 -9.93 7.99 1.42
CA LEU A 12 -9.63 8.50 2.76
C LEU A 12 -10.16 9.92 2.99
N ALA A 13 -10.03 10.81 2.01
CA ALA A 13 -10.46 12.20 2.15
C ALA A 13 -11.98 12.34 2.33
N GLN A 14 -12.77 11.42 1.76
CA GLN A 14 -14.24 11.49 1.75
C GLN A 14 -14.90 10.47 2.69
N LEU A 15 -14.13 9.63 3.37
CA LEU A 15 -14.64 8.55 4.24
C LEU A 15 -15.56 9.08 5.36
N HIS A 16 -15.30 10.28 5.89
CA HIS A 16 -16.13 10.91 6.92
C HIS A 16 -17.55 11.25 6.43
N LYS A 17 -17.72 11.51 5.13
CA LYS A 17 -19.00 11.82 4.46
C LYS A 17 -19.62 10.61 3.75
N ASN A 18 -19.01 9.42 3.86
CA ASN A 18 -19.44 8.23 3.09
C ASN A 18 -20.92 7.87 3.29
N HIS A 19 -21.45 8.07 4.50
CA HIS A 19 -22.85 7.79 4.83
C HIS A 19 -23.86 8.66 4.05
N LEU A 20 -23.43 9.81 3.51
CA LEU A 20 -24.27 10.71 2.73
C LEU A 20 -24.43 10.29 1.26
N HIS A 21 -23.53 9.43 0.76
CA HIS A 21 -23.40 9.14 -0.67
C HIS A 21 -23.49 7.65 -1.01
N VAL A 22 -23.45 6.77 0.01
CA VAL A 22 -23.59 5.34 -0.19
C VAL A 22 -25.01 4.98 -0.64
N VAL A 23 -25.11 4.00 -1.54
CA VAL A 23 -26.38 3.42 -1.96
C VAL A 23 -26.35 1.94 -1.59
N LEU A 24 -27.09 1.58 -0.53
CA LEU A 24 -27.20 0.19 -0.08
C LEU A 24 -28.34 -0.53 -0.85
N PRO A 25 -28.18 -1.83 -1.15
CA PRO A 25 -29.19 -2.57 -1.89
C PRO A 25 -30.47 -2.85 -1.09
N ASP A 26 -30.39 -2.87 0.25
CA ASP A 26 -31.50 -3.11 1.17
C ASP A 26 -31.18 -2.51 2.55
N ALA A 27 -32.20 -2.03 3.27
CA ALA A 27 -32.05 -1.43 4.60
C ALA A 27 -31.50 -2.41 5.65
N ARG A 28 -31.69 -3.72 5.48
CA ARG A 28 -31.16 -4.74 6.40
C ARG A 28 -29.63 -4.76 6.47
N PHE A 29 -28.95 -4.18 5.48
CA PHE A 29 -27.48 -4.13 5.41
C PHE A 29 -26.87 -2.88 6.08
N ASN A 30 -27.67 -2.01 6.69
CA ASN A 30 -27.18 -0.80 7.35
C ASN A 30 -26.16 -1.09 8.45
N HIS A 31 -26.41 -2.10 9.30
CA HIS A 31 -25.48 -2.44 10.38
C HIS A 31 -24.11 -2.90 9.83
N ASP A 32 -24.11 -3.84 8.87
CA ASP A 32 -22.89 -4.28 8.18
C ASP A 32 -22.10 -3.06 7.66
N PHE A 33 -22.78 -2.13 6.97
CA PHE A 33 -22.16 -0.92 6.45
C PHE A 33 -21.52 -0.07 7.55
N HIS A 34 -22.24 0.24 8.63
CA HIS A 34 -21.75 1.10 9.70
C HIS A 34 -20.55 0.50 10.44
N TYR A 35 -20.61 -0.78 10.79
CA TYR A 35 -19.49 -1.46 11.46
C TYR A 35 -18.27 -1.56 10.54
N CYS A 36 -18.46 -1.89 9.26
CA CYS A 36 -17.36 -1.90 8.30
C CYS A 36 -16.79 -0.49 8.03
N LEU A 37 -17.63 0.56 8.04
CA LEU A 37 -17.16 1.94 7.92
C LEU A 37 -16.29 2.33 9.12
N ASN A 38 -16.70 1.95 10.34
CA ASN A 38 -15.92 2.19 11.56
C ASN A 38 -14.60 1.42 11.54
N PHE A 39 -14.61 0.15 11.13
CA PHE A 39 -13.39 -0.63 10.89
C PHE A 39 -12.42 0.13 9.98
N LEU A 40 -12.90 0.64 8.83
CA LEU A 40 -12.04 1.36 7.88
C LEU A 40 -11.51 2.69 8.44
N LYS A 41 -12.29 3.38 9.28
CA LYS A 41 -11.85 4.61 9.97
C LYS A 41 -10.68 4.37 10.93
N SER A 42 -10.54 3.17 11.49
CA SER A 42 -9.41 2.80 12.36
C SER A 42 -8.07 2.71 11.61
N TYR A 43 -8.06 2.69 10.27
CA TYR A 43 -6.84 2.53 9.45
C TYR A 43 -6.52 3.73 8.56
N THR A 44 -7.06 4.91 8.87
CA THR A 44 -6.84 6.15 8.10
C THR A 44 -5.37 6.61 8.09
N GLY A 45 -4.58 6.20 9.08
CA GLY A 45 -3.16 6.56 9.17
C GLY A 45 -2.26 5.93 8.08
N SER A 46 -2.70 4.90 7.35
CA SER A 46 -1.92 4.31 6.26
C SER A 46 -2.77 4.12 5.01
N GLN A 47 -2.52 4.94 3.99
CA GLN A 47 -3.24 4.89 2.72
C GLN A 47 -3.20 3.51 2.06
N GLY A 48 -2.06 2.81 2.15
CA GLY A 48 -1.90 1.45 1.64
C GLY A 48 -2.77 0.44 2.38
N THR A 49 -2.68 0.41 3.72
CA THR A 49 -3.49 -0.49 4.55
C THR A 49 -4.98 -0.21 4.36
N PHE A 50 -5.40 1.05 4.41
CA PHE A 50 -6.79 1.43 4.15
C PHE A 50 -7.28 0.93 2.79
N ASN A 51 -6.50 1.10 1.72
CA ASN A 51 -6.91 0.69 0.38
C ASN A 51 -7.12 -0.83 0.28
N SER A 52 -6.21 -1.63 0.83
CA SER A 52 -6.38 -3.08 0.86
C SER A 52 -7.56 -3.50 1.75
N TYR A 53 -7.71 -2.91 2.94
CA TYR A 53 -8.78 -3.23 3.87
C TYR A 53 -10.15 -2.88 3.28
N ARG A 54 -10.27 -1.70 2.69
CA ARG A 54 -11.47 -1.26 1.96
C ARG A 54 -11.80 -2.23 0.83
N ARG A 55 -10.80 -2.62 0.03
CA ARG A 55 -11.01 -3.50 -1.13
C ARG A 55 -11.59 -4.86 -0.71
N GLU A 56 -11.00 -5.52 0.27
CA GLU A 56 -11.45 -6.87 0.65
C GLU A 56 -12.72 -6.85 1.51
N THR A 57 -12.88 -5.85 2.39
CA THR A 57 -14.12 -5.64 3.14
C THR A 57 -15.29 -5.45 2.18
N GLU A 58 -15.11 -4.57 1.19
CA GLU A 58 -16.16 -4.27 0.22
C GLU A 58 -16.47 -5.48 -0.67
N ARG A 59 -15.47 -6.22 -1.15
CA ARG A 59 -15.72 -7.44 -1.94
C ARG A 59 -16.58 -8.45 -1.18
N LEU A 60 -16.31 -8.64 0.12
CA LEU A 60 -17.10 -9.53 0.95
C LEU A 60 -18.54 -9.02 1.12
N LEU A 61 -18.73 -7.73 1.39
CA LEU A 61 -20.08 -7.14 1.51
C LEU A 61 -20.85 -7.27 0.21
N GLN A 62 -20.24 -6.88 -0.91
CA GLN A 62 -20.87 -6.97 -2.23
C GLN A 62 -21.33 -8.40 -2.50
N TRP A 63 -20.47 -9.40 -2.28
CA TRP A 63 -20.82 -10.80 -2.50
C TRP A 63 -21.92 -11.27 -1.53
N SER A 64 -21.81 -10.94 -0.25
CA SER A 64 -22.78 -11.35 0.77
C SER A 64 -24.17 -10.78 0.49
N TRP A 65 -24.23 -9.52 0.08
CA TRP A 65 -25.49 -8.81 -0.17
C TRP A 65 -26.13 -9.16 -1.51
N HIS A 66 -25.34 -9.21 -2.59
CA HIS A 66 -25.87 -9.39 -3.95
C HIS A 66 -25.93 -10.84 -4.42
N ILE A 67 -25.10 -11.74 -3.88
CA ILE A 67 -25.06 -13.15 -4.30
C ILE A 67 -25.77 -14.03 -3.28
N LYS A 68 -25.45 -13.90 -1.99
CA LYS A 68 -26.08 -14.71 -0.93
C LYS A 68 -27.33 -14.08 -0.34
N GLY A 69 -27.46 -12.75 -0.38
CA GLY A 69 -28.57 -12.04 0.22
C GLY A 69 -28.62 -12.15 1.75
N ILE A 70 -27.46 -12.18 2.41
CA ILE A 70 -27.31 -12.34 3.85
C ILE A 70 -26.39 -11.27 4.45
N THR A 71 -26.48 -11.05 5.75
CA THR A 71 -25.63 -10.10 6.50
C THR A 71 -24.31 -10.75 6.92
N LEU A 72 -23.36 -9.97 7.45
CA LEU A 72 -22.12 -10.52 8.01
C LEU A 72 -22.38 -11.44 9.21
N ALA A 73 -23.44 -11.20 9.98
CA ALA A 73 -23.83 -12.03 11.13
C ALA A 73 -24.24 -13.46 10.74
N ASP A 74 -24.76 -13.61 9.52
CA ASP A 74 -25.18 -14.89 8.95
C ASP A 74 -24.02 -15.67 8.32
N LEU A 75 -22.86 -15.04 8.12
CA LEU A 75 -21.72 -15.70 7.50
C LEU A 75 -21.18 -16.80 8.41
N LYS A 76 -21.11 -18.00 7.82
CA LYS A 76 -20.51 -19.18 8.43
C LYS A 76 -19.36 -19.64 7.55
N ARG A 77 -18.59 -20.60 8.06
CA ARG A 77 -17.44 -21.16 7.34
C ARG A 77 -17.74 -21.56 5.89
N PRO A 78 -18.84 -22.29 5.57
CA PRO A 78 -19.13 -22.66 4.17
C PRO A 78 -19.34 -21.45 3.27
N HIS A 79 -19.96 -20.38 3.77
CA HIS A 79 -20.14 -19.14 3.02
C HIS A 79 -18.80 -18.48 2.69
N ILE A 80 -17.83 -18.50 3.61
CA ILE A 80 -16.50 -18.00 3.32
C ILE A 80 -15.82 -18.87 2.25
N GLU A 81 -15.95 -20.20 2.30
CA GLU A 81 -15.40 -21.07 1.25
C GLU A 81 -16.01 -20.77 -0.14
N ASP A 82 -17.32 -20.55 -0.22
CA ASP A 82 -18.01 -20.12 -1.44
C ASP A 82 -17.50 -18.75 -1.95
N TYR A 83 -17.31 -17.79 -1.03
CA TYR A 83 -16.77 -16.47 -1.35
C TYR A 83 -15.36 -16.54 -1.94
N LEU A 84 -14.52 -17.43 -1.43
CA LEU A 84 -13.15 -17.63 -1.93
C LEU A 84 -13.16 -18.22 -3.34
N HIS A 85 -14.03 -19.21 -3.60
CA HIS A 85 -14.26 -19.75 -4.94
C HIS A 85 -14.76 -18.67 -5.90
N PHE A 86 -15.66 -17.81 -5.44
CA PHE A 86 -16.13 -16.66 -6.20
C PHE A 86 -15.01 -15.67 -6.52
N CYS A 87 -14.11 -15.38 -5.58
CA CYS A 87 -12.98 -14.48 -5.83
C CYS A 87 -11.99 -15.02 -6.88
N GLN A 88 -11.86 -16.34 -6.98
CA GLN A 88 -11.03 -16.98 -8.01
C GLN A 88 -11.68 -16.91 -9.39
N ASN A 89 -13.01 -17.04 -9.47
CA ASN A 89 -13.76 -17.06 -10.72
C ASN A 89 -14.99 -16.14 -10.64
N PRO A 90 -14.80 -14.81 -10.54
CA PRO A 90 -15.93 -13.89 -10.45
C PRO A 90 -16.65 -13.81 -11.81
N PRO A 91 -17.97 -13.53 -11.83
CA PRO A 91 -18.69 -13.30 -13.06
C PRO A 91 -18.09 -12.13 -13.85
N LYS A 92 -18.17 -12.17 -15.18
CA LYS A 92 -17.64 -11.10 -16.06
C LYS A 92 -18.16 -9.71 -15.68
N SER A 93 -19.41 -9.63 -15.21
CA SER A 93 -20.03 -8.37 -14.76
C SER A 93 -19.39 -7.77 -13.50
N TRP A 94 -18.52 -8.50 -12.79
CA TRP A 94 -17.78 -8.06 -11.60
C TRP A 94 -16.32 -7.71 -11.89
N ILE A 95 -15.90 -7.84 -13.15
CA ILE A 95 -14.52 -7.62 -13.60
C ILE A 95 -14.50 -6.36 -14.49
N SER A 96 -13.50 -5.52 -14.27
CA SER A 96 -13.16 -4.40 -15.16
C SER A 96 -11.76 -4.57 -15.73
N VAL A 97 -11.53 -4.01 -16.90
CA VAL A 97 -10.21 -3.93 -17.55
C VAL A 97 -9.49 -2.62 -17.22
N LYS A 98 -10.20 -1.67 -16.61
CA LYS A 98 -9.67 -0.35 -16.23
C LYS A 98 -9.94 -0.05 -14.75
N LYS A 99 -9.01 0.66 -14.11
CA LYS A 99 -9.22 1.24 -12.78
C LYS A 99 -9.92 2.58 -12.96
N VAL A 100 -11.12 2.70 -12.41
CA VAL A 100 -11.90 3.94 -12.40
C VAL A 100 -12.05 4.48 -10.97
N PRO A 101 -12.29 5.80 -10.79
CA PRO A 101 -12.68 6.35 -9.50
C PRO A 101 -13.91 5.62 -8.95
N ARG A 102 -13.93 5.39 -7.64
CA ARG A 102 -15.07 4.75 -6.97
C ARG A 102 -16.27 5.70 -6.86
N PHE A 103 -16.02 6.95 -6.55
CA PHE A 103 -17.04 7.99 -6.52
C PHE A 103 -16.62 9.10 -7.47
N ILE A 104 -17.60 9.70 -8.13
CA ILE A 104 -17.44 10.80 -9.08
C ILE A 104 -18.30 11.99 -8.64
N GLU A 105 -17.95 13.18 -9.10
CA GLU A 105 -18.81 14.36 -8.96
C GLU A 105 -19.62 14.54 -10.24
N LYS A 106 -20.94 14.64 -10.08
CA LYS A 106 -21.89 14.89 -11.17
C LYS A 106 -22.89 15.93 -10.68
N GLU A 107 -23.00 17.06 -11.40
CA GLU A 107 -23.91 18.16 -11.05
C GLU A 107 -23.72 18.68 -9.61
N GLY A 108 -22.46 18.81 -9.17
CA GLY A 108 -22.10 19.24 -7.82
C GLY A 108 -22.39 18.23 -6.71
N LYS A 109 -22.86 17.01 -7.05
CA LYS A 109 -23.13 15.93 -6.11
C LYS A 109 -22.12 14.80 -6.28
N ARG A 110 -21.64 14.28 -5.17
CA ARG A 110 -20.78 13.10 -5.12
C ARG A 110 -21.62 11.84 -5.17
N ILE A 111 -21.42 11.01 -6.18
CA ILE A 111 -22.21 9.80 -6.42
C ILE A 111 -21.31 8.57 -6.67
N PRO A 112 -21.77 7.34 -6.33
CA PRO A 112 -21.05 6.12 -6.68
C PRO A 112 -20.88 5.97 -8.20
N ASN A 113 -19.69 5.56 -8.64
CA ASN A 113 -19.39 5.35 -10.06
C ASN A 113 -19.91 3.98 -10.54
N GLU A 114 -20.81 4.01 -11.53
CA GLU A 114 -21.43 2.81 -12.11
C GLU A 114 -20.49 1.96 -12.96
N GLU A 115 -19.37 2.53 -13.42
CA GLU A 115 -18.33 1.79 -14.13
C GLU A 115 -17.42 0.99 -13.19
N TRP A 116 -17.49 1.26 -11.88
CA TRP A 116 -16.60 0.62 -10.92
C TRP A 116 -16.90 -0.88 -10.78
N ARG A 117 -15.85 -1.69 -10.67
CA ARG A 117 -15.94 -3.13 -10.42
C ARG A 117 -14.93 -3.57 -9.35
N PRO A 118 -15.27 -4.59 -8.53
CA PRO A 118 -14.43 -5.08 -7.45
C PRO A 118 -13.20 -5.85 -7.92
N PHE A 119 -13.24 -6.46 -9.10
CA PHE A 119 -12.11 -7.17 -9.70
C PHE A 119 -11.61 -6.39 -10.91
N VAL A 120 -10.29 -6.28 -11.04
CA VAL A 120 -9.66 -5.55 -12.13
C VAL A 120 -8.53 -6.38 -12.72
N VAL A 121 -8.56 -6.59 -14.03
CA VAL A 121 -7.49 -7.27 -14.76
C VAL A 121 -6.21 -6.43 -14.64
N THR A 122 -5.12 -7.07 -14.27
CA THR A 122 -3.81 -6.41 -14.15
C THR A 122 -2.81 -7.13 -15.02
N LEU A 123 -2.43 -6.49 -16.12
CA LEU A 123 -1.35 -6.99 -16.99
C LEU A 123 0.01 -6.81 -16.34
N LYS A 124 0.94 -7.70 -16.70
CA LYS A 124 2.36 -7.54 -16.35
C LYS A 124 2.93 -6.32 -17.09
N LYS A 125 3.89 -5.62 -16.47
CA LYS A 125 4.51 -4.41 -17.07
C LYS A 125 5.05 -4.64 -18.49
N MET A 126 5.58 -5.84 -18.77
CA MET A 126 6.10 -6.19 -20.10
C MET A 126 4.98 -6.27 -21.15
N ALA A 127 3.85 -6.90 -20.84
CA ALA A 127 2.69 -6.98 -21.73
C ALA A 127 2.17 -5.58 -22.09
N ILE A 128 2.09 -4.69 -21.10
CA ILE A 128 1.72 -3.28 -21.31
C ILE A 128 2.72 -2.59 -22.24
N LYS A 129 4.04 -2.82 -22.06
CA LYS A 129 5.09 -2.24 -22.92
C LYS A 129 5.01 -2.75 -24.37
N ASN A 130 4.51 -3.97 -24.56
CA ASN A 130 4.30 -4.59 -25.87
C ASN A 130 2.98 -4.17 -26.53
N GLY A 131 2.20 -3.29 -25.91
CA GLY A 131 0.92 -2.80 -26.45
C GLY A 131 -0.27 -3.73 -26.24
N GLU A 132 -0.16 -4.75 -25.38
CA GLU A 132 -1.27 -5.65 -25.08
C GLU A 132 -2.36 -4.92 -24.29
N THR A 133 -3.63 -5.19 -24.64
CA THR A 133 -4.80 -4.65 -23.93
C THR A 133 -5.41 -5.69 -22.99
N PRO A 134 -5.80 -5.30 -21.76
CA PRO A 134 -6.37 -6.22 -20.80
C PRO A 134 -7.74 -6.73 -21.27
N GLU A 135 -7.93 -8.05 -21.23
CA GLU A 135 -9.20 -8.71 -21.50
C GLU A 135 -9.78 -9.32 -20.21
N ILE A 136 -11.11 -9.36 -20.10
CA ILE A 136 -11.81 -9.83 -18.89
C ILE A 136 -11.43 -11.29 -18.57
N GLU A 137 -11.25 -12.09 -19.61
CA GLU A 137 -10.89 -13.50 -19.57
C GLU A 137 -9.52 -13.75 -18.95
N GLN A 138 -8.64 -12.75 -18.95
CA GLN A 138 -7.30 -12.82 -18.37
C GLN A 138 -7.28 -12.52 -16.87
N PHE A 139 -8.44 -12.33 -16.24
CA PHE A 139 -8.50 -12.16 -14.80
C PHE A 139 -8.00 -13.41 -14.08
N GLU A 140 -6.92 -13.26 -13.31
CA GLU A 140 -6.40 -14.31 -12.45
C GLU A 140 -6.09 -13.75 -11.05
N LEU A 141 -6.58 -14.44 -10.02
CA LEU A 141 -6.27 -14.09 -8.63
C LEU A 141 -4.96 -14.76 -8.19
N SER A 142 -3.94 -13.95 -7.90
CA SER A 142 -2.65 -14.47 -7.42
C SER A 142 -2.76 -15.13 -6.04
N GLN A 143 -1.85 -16.07 -5.73
CA GLN A 143 -1.75 -16.67 -4.39
C GLN A 143 -1.49 -15.62 -3.29
N GLY A 144 -0.72 -14.57 -3.59
CA GLY A 144 -0.49 -13.46 -2.65
C GLY A 144 -1.76 -12.67 -2.35
N SER A 145 -2.56 -12.38 -3.38
CA SER A 145 -3.89 -11.77 -3.21
C SER A 145 -4.83 -12.68 -2.41
N MET A 146 -4.71 -14.00 -2.59
CA MET A 146 -5.52 -14.95 -1.82
C MET A 146 -5.16 -14.93 -0.32
N GLN A 147 -3.87 -14.91 0.00
CA GLN A 147 -3.38 -14.77 1.38
C GLN A 147 -3.78 -13.43 1.99
N GLU A 148 -3.75 -12.35 1.21
CA GLU A 148 -4.17 -11.01 1.64
C GLU A 148 -5.66 -10.98 2.02
N ILE A 149 -6.54 -11.60 1.22
CA ILE A 149 -7.96 -11.76 1.55
C ILE A 149 -8.13 -12.44 2.91
N PHE A 150 -7.47 -13.59 3.14
CA PHE A 150 -7.56 -14.29 4.43
C PHE A 150 -7.08 -13.43 5.60
N ALA A 151 -5.95 -12.75 5.45
CA ALA A 151 -5.38 -11.92 6.51
C ALA A 151 -6.32 -10.76 6.85
N ILE A 152 -6.81 -10.04 5.84
CA ILE A 152 -7.67 -8.87 6.02
C ILE A 152 -9.04 -9.25 6.57
N LEU A 153 -9.67 -10.29 6.02
CA LEU A 153 -10.96 -10.75 6.54
C LEU A 153 -10.83 -11.26 7.97
N SER A 154 -9.74 -11.95 8.31
CA SER A 154 -9.51 -12.35 9.70
C SER A 154 -9.41 -11.13 10.63
N THR A 155 -8.74 -10.06 10.22
CA THR A 155 -8.66 -8.81 11.00
C THR A 155 -10.03 -8.14 11.10
N LEU A 156 -10.79 -8.07 10.00
CA LEU A 156 -12.15 -7.51 9.96
C LEU A 156 -13.06 -8.25 10.95
N PHE A 157 -13.17 -9.58 10.84
CA PHE A 157 -14.04 -10.36 11.72
C PHE A 157 -13.63 -10.26 13.20
N ASN A 158 -12.34 -10.21 13.50
CA ASN A 158 -11.88 -9.99 14.88
C ASN A 158 -12.25 -8.60 15.40
N PHE A 159 -12.17 -7.56 14.56
CA PHE A 159 -12.66 -6.22 14.91
C PHE A 159 -14.17 -6.23 15.18
N LEU A 160 -14.96 -6.87 14.31
CA LEU A 160 -16.41 -6.96 14.49
C LEU A 160 -16.82 -7.74 15.75
N ILE A 161 -15.99 -8.69 16.19
CA ILE A 161 -16.19 -9.38 17.49
C ILE A 161 -15.84 -8.46 18.65
N ALA A 162 -14.75 -7.69 18.55
CA ALA A 162 -14.36 -6.74 19.59
C ALA A 162 -15.39 -5.61 19.77
N GLU A 163 -16.09 -5.24 18.70
CA GLU A 163 -17.23 -4.31 18.70
C GLU A 163 -18.56 -4.98 19.07
N GLU A 164 -18.54 -6.24 19.54
CA GLU A 164 -19.71 -7.04 19.94
C GLU A 164 -20.77 -7.23 18.84
N TYR A 165 -20.44 -6.93 17.58
CA TYR A 165 -21.34 -7.12 16.45
C TYR A 165 -21.47 -8.60 16.06
N LEU A 166 -20.37 -9.34 16.16
CA LEU A 166 -20.28 -10.76 15.81
C LEU A 166 -19.80 -11.59 17.00
N VAL A 167 -20.21 -12.85 17.05
CA VAL A 167 -19.81 -13.77 18.13
C VAL A 167 -18.62 -14.65 17.78
N SER A 168 -18.26 -14.75 16.50
CA SER A 168 -17.19 -15.66 16.06
C SER A 168 -16.57 -15.26 14.72
N ASN A 169 -15.34 -15.71 14.46
CA ASN A 169 -14.61 -15.46 13.23
C ASN A 169 -14.71 -16.68 12.29
N PRO A 170 -15.49 -16.63 11.20
CA PRO A 170 -15.66 -17.76 10.27
C PRO A 170 -14.42 -18.05 9.41
N VAL A 171 -13.43 -17.15 9.38
CA VAL A 171 -12.20 -17.25 8.57
C VAL A 171 -11.08 -18.02 9.29
N ALA A 172 -11.08 -18.00 10.63
CA ALA A 172 -9.98 -18.48 11.46
C ALA A 172 -9.60 -19.94 11.16
N LEU A 173 -10.59 -20.83 11.05
CA LEU A 173 -10.37 -22.27 10.81
C LEU A 173 -10.01 -22.60 9.36
N ILE A 174 -10.50 -21.81 8.39
CA ILE A 174 -10.21 -22.05 6.97
C ILE A 174 -8.73 -21.79 6.71
N ARG A 175 -8.19 -20.70 7.23
CA ARG A 175 -6.78 -20.31 7.03
C ARG A 175 -5.80 -21.41 7.42
N GLN A 176 -6.08 -22.17 8.48
CA GLN A 176 -5.18 -23.21 8.99
C GLN A 176 -5.12 -24.47 8.10
N LYS A 177 -6.23 -24.83 7.44
CA LYS A 177 -6.36 -26.03 6.60
C LYS A 177 -6.69 -25.72 5.13
N SER A 178 -6.37 -24.50 4.68
CA SER A 178 -6.88 -23.96 3.43
C SER A 178 -6.30 -24.68 2.20
N LYS A 179 -7.15 -25.36 1.43
CA LYS A 179 -6.85 -25.82 0.07
C LYS A 179 -6.59 -24.68 -0.92
N PHE A 180 -6.93 -23.44 -0.55
CA PHE A 180 -6.79 -22.25 -1.40
C PHE A 180 -5.39 -21.64 -1.37
N ILE A 181 -4.57 -21.97 -0.36
CA ILE A 181 -3.20 -21.47 -0.22
C ILE A 181 -2.22 -22.62 -0.48
N ARG A 182 -1.51 -22.57 -1.61
CA ARG A 182 -0.41 -23.51 -1.88
C ARG A 182 0.85 -23.02 -1.19
N ARG A 183 1.50 -23.87 -0.39
CA ARG A 183 2.84 -23.62 0.12
C ARG A 183 3.83 -24.09 -0.95
N SER A 184 4.52 -23.16 -1.60
CA SER A 184 5.63 -23.50 -2.49
C SER A 184 6.86 -23.85 -1.65
N GLN A 185 7.51 -24.98 -1.94
CA GLN A 185 8.84 -25.31 -1.41
C GLN A 185 9.96 -24.57 -2.16
N GLN A 186 9.69 -24.03 -3.35
CA GLN A 186 10.69 -23.29 -4.11
C GLN A 186 10.87 -21.90 -3.51
N SER A 187 12.12 -21.55 -3.22
CA SER A 187 12.50 -20.20 -2.80
C SER A 187 12.13 -19.22 -3.91
N ALA A 188 11.44 -18.13 -3.55
CA ALA A 188 11.20 -17.04 -4.49
C ALA A 188 12.53 -16.59 -5.11
N PRO A 189 12.56 -16.23 -6.42
CA PRO A 189 13.79 -15.77 -7.06
C PRO A 189 14.35 -14.58 -6.28
N ILE A 190 15.66 -14.61 -6.01
CA ILE A 190 16.33 -13.54 -5.28
C ILE A 190 16.31 -12.28 -6.15
N ARG A 191 15.49 -11.30 -5.77
CA ARG A 191 15.41 -9.99 -6.44
C ARG A 191 16.32 -8.97 -5.74
N ARG A 192 17.63 -9.21 -5.81
CA ARG A 192 18.65 -8.28 -5.31
C ARG A 192 19.79 -8.18 -6.31
N LEU A 193 20.39 -7.00 -6.39
CA LEU A 193 21.65 -6.83 -7.13
C LEU A 193 22.80 -7.43 -6.31
N SER A 194 23.75 -8.06 -7.00
CA SER A 194 25.03 -8.43 -6.41
C SER A 194 25.84 -7.17 -6.09
N LEU A 195 26.92 -7.29 -5.30
CA LEU A 195 27.79 -6.16 -5.00
C LEU A 195 28.40 -5.55 -6.28
N ILE A 196 28.81 -6.39 -7.23
CA ILE A 196 29.34 -5.96 -8.53
C ILE A 196 28.29 -5.17 -9.32
N GLN A 197 27.04 -5.64 -9.32
CA GLN A 197 25.94 -4.94 -9.99
C GLN A 197 25.62 -3.61 -9.31
N TRP A 198 25.69 -3.54 -7.97
CA TRP A 198 25.53 -2.29 -7.24
C TRP A 198 26.65 -1.29 -7.53
N ASN A 199 27.90 -1.75 -7.58
CA ASN A 199 29.04 -0.90 -7.96
C ASN A 199 28.86 -0.33 -9.37
N ALA A 200 28.37 -1.15 -10.32
CA ALA A 200 28.08 -0.67 -11.67
C ALA A 200 26.96 0.39 -11.68
N VAL A 201 25.92 0.25 -10.84
CA VAL A 201 24.84 1.24 -10.69
C VAL A 201 25.36 2.55 -10.09
N LEU A 202 26.18 2.48 -9.03
CA LEU A 202 26.75 3.67 -8.40
C LEU A 202 27.71 4.39 -9.35
N HIS A 203 28.60 3.66 -10.04
CA HIS A 203 29.51 4.23 -11.02
C HIS A 203 28.77 4.93 -12.18
N ALA A 204 27.71 4.30 -12.71
CA ALA A 204 26.87 4.95 -13.71
C ALA A 204 26.19 6.22 -13.17
N GLY A 205 25.77 6.21 -11.89
CA GLY A 205 25.23 7.38 -11.21
C GLY A 205 26.27 8.50 -11.03
N GLU A 206 27.53 8.15 -10.74
CA GLU A 206 28.65 9.09 -10.63
C GLU A 206 28.95 9.75 -11.97
N THR A 207 29.10 8.98 -13.05
CA THR A 207 29.32 9.54 -14.41
C THR A 207 28.19 10.47 -14.82
N LEU A 208 26.94 10.09 -14.57
CA LEU A 208 25.79 10.94 -14.87
C LEU A 208 25.77 12.23 -14.04
N ALA A 209 26.19 12.17 -12.78
CA ALA A 209 26.31 13.33 -11.90
C ALA A 209 27.48 14.25 -12.28
N GLU A 210 28.56 13.71 -12.84
CA GLU A 210 29.66 14.51 -13.40
C GLU A 210 29.25 15.22 -14.69
N ASP A 211 28.51 14.54 -15.57
CA ASP A 211 28.06 15.08 -16.85
C ASP A 211 26.92 16.11 -16.69
N GLN A 212 25.93 15.83 -15.83
CA GLN A 212 24.74 16.65 -15.61
C GLN A 212 24.39 16.73 -14.11
N PRO A 213 25.17 17.48 -13.31
CA PRO A 213 25.06 17.49 -11.85
C PRO A 213 23.68 17.91 -11.34
N GLU A 214 23.09 18.94 -11.93
CA GLU A 214 21.76 19.45 -11.58
C GLU A 214 20.64 18.38 -11.69
N MET A 215 20.81 17.41 -12.58
CA MET A 215 19.85 16.33 -12.77
C MET A 215 20.16 15.11 -11.91
N HIS A 216 21.45 14.82 -11.67
CA HIS A 216 21.87 13.51 -11.21
C HIS A 216 22.57 13.46 -9.85
N GLU A 217 23.07 14.56 -9.28
CA GLU A 217 23.64 14.56 -7.91
C GLU A 217 22.62 14.08 -6.87
N ARG A 218 21.38 14.56 -6.99
CA ARG A 218 20.27 14.09 -6.15
C ARG A 218 19.99 12.59 -6.32
N THR A 219 20.11 12.08 -7.55
CA THR A 219 19.87 10.66 -7.86
C THR A 219 20.96 9.79 -7.26
N LEU A 220 22.23 10.19 -7.45
CA LEU A 220 23.39 9.52 -6.87
C LEU A 220 23.29 9.47 -5.34
N PHE A 221 23.02 10.61 -4.69
CA PHE A 221 22.88 10.63 -3.23
C PHE A 221 21.76 9.72 -2.72
N ILE A 222 20.60 9.70 -3.40
CA ILE A 222 19.49 8.79 -3.05
C ILE A 222 19.90 7.32 -3.20
N LEU A 223 20.64 6.96 -4.24
CA LEU A 223 21.13 5.59 -4.42
C LEU A 223 22.13 5.21 -3.33
N SER A 224 23.11 6.06 -3.07
CA SER A 224 24.14 5.84 -2.04
C SER A 224 23.52 5.68 -0.66
N ILE A 225 22.57 6.54 -0.28
CA ILE A 225 21.97 6.51 1.05
C ILE A 225 21.02 5.33 1.27
N LEU A 226 20.21 4.96 0.26
CA LEU A 226 19.32 3.80 0.36
C LEU A 226 20.12 2.50 0.44
N PHE A 227 21.20 2.40 -0.34
CA PHE A 227 22.08 1.23 -0.34
C PHE A 227 22.93 1.15 0.93
N GLY A 228 23.67 2.23 1.26
CA GLY A 228 24.65 2.25 2.35
C GLY A 228 24.03 2.12 3.75
N MET A 229 22.79 2.59 3.93
CA MET A 229 22.10 2.54 5.22
C MET A 229 20.92 1.57 5.28
N TYR A 230 20.66 0.82 4.19
CA TYR A 230 19.55 -0.14 4.10
C TYR A 230 18.19 0.45 4.48
N LEU A 231 17.97 1.72 4.10
CA LEU A 231 16.75 2.46 4.42
C LEU A 231 15.58 2.00 3.57
N ARG A 232 14.39 2.04 4.16
CA ARG A 232 13.15 2.00 3.37
C ARG A 232 12.92 3.35 2.72
N ILE A 233 12.24 3.37 1.56
CA ILE A 233 11.86 4.64 0.92
C ILE A 233 11.08 5.56 1.89
N SER A 234 10.19 5.02 2.72
CA SER A 234 9.43 5.80 3.70
C SER A 234 10.25 6.38 4.84
N GLU A 235 11.45 5.84 5.09
CA GLU A 235 12.39 6.32 6.11
C GLU A 235 13.24 7.49 5.59
N LEU A 236 13.29 7.68 4.26
CA LEU A 236 14.04 8.72 3.55
C LEU A 236 13.14 9.78 2.87
N ALA A 237 11.91 9.41 2.50
CA ALA A 237 10.99 10.31 1.84
C ALA A 237 10.15 11.09 2.86
N ALA A 238 10.12 12.42 2.70
CA ALA A 238 9.26 13.30 3.50
C ALA A 238 7.78 12.91 3.35
N ASN A 239 7.10 12.78 4.49
CA ASN A 239 5.68 12.48 4.60
C ASN A 239 5.12 13.08 5.90
N ASP A 240 3.80 12.97 6.12
CA ASP A 240 3.12 13.57 7.28
C ASP A 240 3.68 13.12 8.64
N ARG A 241 4.37 11.97 8.69
CA ARG A 241 4.90 11.39 9.94
C ARG A 241 6.37 11.68 10.16
N TRP A 242 7.14 11.85 9.08
CA TRP A 242 8.59 11.93 9.14
C TRP A 242 9.15 12.73 7.96
N VAL A 243 10.00 13.70 8.27
CA VAL A 243 10.71 14.52 7.29
C VAL A 243 12.19 14.50 7.67
N PRO A 244 13.03 13.72 6.95
CA PRO A 244 14.45 13.67 7.24
C PRO A 244 15.13 15.02 7.03
N LYS A 245 16.00 15.37 7.96
CA LYS A 245 16.79 16.60 7.99
C LYS A 245 18.28 16.28 7.99
N MET A 246 19.08 17.32 7.77
CA MET A 246 20.54 17.21 7.79
C MET A 246 21.06 16.84 9.19
N ASN A 247 20.51 17.43 10.26
CA ASN A 247 20.88 17.11 11.63
C ASN A 247 20.38 15.75 12.14
N ASP A 248 19.64 14.98 11.33
CA ASP A 248 19.41 13.56 11.63
C ASP A 248 20.70 12.75 11.46
N PHE A 249 21.68 13.26 10.70
CA PHE A 249 23.07 12.85 10.83
C PHE A 249 23.71 13.58 12.01
N ALA A 250 24.10 12.84 13.03
CA ALA A 250 24.70 13.39 14.24
C ALA A 250 25.93 12.59 14.65
N LYS A 251 26.91 13.29 15.20
CA LYS A 251 28.12 12.70 15.78
C LYS A 251 27.91 12.51 17.28
N ASP A 252 28.18 11.31 17.79
CA ASP A 252 28.11 11.03 19.22
C ASP A 252 29.33 11.57 19.97
N SER A 253 29.34 11.43 21.30
CA SER A 253 30.44 11.86 22.17
C SER A 253 31.75 11.10 21.92
N ASN A 254 31.69 9.91 21.34
CA ASN A 254 32.85 9.08 20.99
C ASN A 254 33.37 9.38 19.59
N GLY A 255 32.68 10.25 18.86
CA GLY A 255 33.03 10.69 17.53
C GLY A 255 32.51 9.81 16.40
N HIS A 256 31.59 8.88 16.66
CA HIS A 256 30.94 8.08 15.62
C HIS A 256 29.71 8.79 15.06
N TRP A 257 29.47 8.61 13.76
CA TRP A 257 28.31 9.20 13.08
C TRP A 257 27.13 8.23 13.05
N TRP A 258 25.96 8.80 13.31
CA TRP A 258 24.68 8.11 13.38
C TRP A 258 23.66 8.83 12.52
N PHE A 259 22.79 8.08 11.87
CA PHE A 259 21.61 8.60 11.18
C PHE A 259 20.35 8.16 11.92
N THR A 260 19.53 9.13 12.32
CA THR A 260 18.25 8.89 13.00
C THR A 260 17.13 8.78 11.96
N THR A 261 16.26 7.78 12.11
CA THR A 261 15.11 7.61 11.22
C THR A 261 13.91 7.02 11.93
N VAL A 262 12.71 7.30 11.43
CA VAL A 262 11.45 6.79 11.98
C VAL A 262 10.83 5.78 11.02
N GLY A 263 10.78 4.52 11.46
CA GLY A 263 10.29 3.38 10.68
C GLY A 263 8.84 2.99 10.98
N LYS A 264 8.50 1.75 10.60
CA LYS A 264 7.16 1.17 10.79
C LYS A 264 6.74 1.22 12.27
N GLY A 265 5.51 1.69 12.52
CA GLY A 265 4.96 1.82 13.87
C GLY A 265 5.36 3.10 14.58
N ASN A 266 5.85 4.11 13.83
CA ASN A 266 6.34 5.37 14.39
C ASN A 266 7.50 5.16 15.38
N LYS A 267 8.37 4.18 15.06
CA LYS A 267 9.50 3.80 15.90
C LYS A 267 10.77 4.43 15.38
N GLU A 268 11.38 5.27 16.20
CA GLU A 268 12.68 5.83 15.97
C GLU A 268 13.78 4.77 16.11
N ARG A 269 14.82 4.85 15.28
CA ARG A 269 16.05 4.06 15.39
C ARG A 269 17.24 4.84 14.85
N GLN A 270 18.43 4.47 15.32
CA GLN A 270 19.70 4.98 14.81
C GLN A 270 20.42 3.94 13.95
N ILE A 271 21.09 4.41 12.91
CA ILE A 271 21.89 3.61 11.98
C ILE A 271 23.31 4.14 11.99
N ALA A 272 24.29 3.27 12.18
CA ALA A 272 25.70 3.67 12.11
C ALA A 272 26.04 4.10 10.66
N VAL A 273 26.74 5.22 10.54
CA VAL A 273 27.09 5.81 9.24
C VAL A 273 28.55 5.48 8.94
N SER A 274 28.80 4.80 7.82
CA SER A 274 30.15 4.50 7.35
C SER A 274 30.86 5.72 6.79
N ASP A 275 32.19 5.69 6.72
CA ASP A 275 32.98 6.74 6.09
C ASP A 275 32.57 6.98 4.64
N SER A 276 32.34 5.91 3.87
CA SER A 276 31.83 6.02 2.49
C SER A 276 30.47 6.73 2.37
N MET A 277 29.62 6.61 3.39
CA MET A 277 28.35 7.33 3.44
C MET A 277 28.55 8.78 3.86
N LEU A 278 29.52 9.07 4.75
CA LEU A 278 29.92 10.44 5.06
C LEU A 278 30.52 11.16 3.84
N ASP A 279 31.30 10.48 3.01
CA ASP A 279 31.82 11.02 1.75
C ASP A 279 30.68 11.35 0.80
N SER A 280 29.72 10.44 0.66
CA SER A 280 28.51 10.66 -0.15
C SER A 280 27.66 11.83 0.36
N LEU A 281 27.50 11.95 1.69
CA LEU A 281 26.81 13.09 2.33
C LEU A 281 27.55 14.40 2.09
N THR A 282 28.88 14.38 2.22
CA THR A 282 29.74 15.55 2.00
C THR A 282 29.61 16.06 0.57
N ARG A 283 29.71 15.16 -0.42
CA ARG A 283 29.51 15.50 -1.84
C ARG A 283 28.15 16.15 -2.07
N TRP A 284 27.09 15.53 -1.55
CA TRP A 284 25.73 16.06 -1.69
C TRP A 284 25.56 17.44 -1.03
N ARG A 285 26.08 17.63 0.17
CA ARG A 285 26.00 18.91 0.89
C ARG A 285 26.78 20.02 0.18
N LEU A 286 27.98 19.70 -0.32
CA LEU A 286 28.77 20.65 -1.11
C LEU A 286 28.07 21.04 -2.41
N PHE A 287 27.44 20.09 -3.10
CA PHE A 287 26.61 20.37 -4.27
C PHE A 287 25.45 21.33 -3.94
N LEU A 288 24.83 21.19 -2.77
CA LEU A 288 23.80 22.11 -2.26
C LEU A 288 24.35 23.46 -1.76
N GLY A 289 25.67 23.69 -1.81
CA GLY A 289 26.32 24.90 -1.29
C GLY A 289 26.37 24.96 0.25
N LEU A 290 26.26 23.82 0.94
CA LEU A 290 26.32 23.70 2.40
C LEU A 290 27.72 23.29 2.89
N THR A 291 27.94 23.35 4.20
CA THR A 291 29.17 22.83 4.82
C THR A 291 29.31 21.31 4.61
N PRO A 292 30.53 20.75 4.53
CA PRO A 292 30.76 19.31 4.30
C PRO A 292 29.96 18.40 5.22
N LEU A 293 29.93 18.70 6.52
CA LEU A 293 29.20 17.94 7.53
C LEU A 293 28.12 18.81 8.18
N PRO A 294 26.98 18.22 8.59
CA PRO A 294 25.90 18.96 9.23
C PRO A 294 26.27 19.37 10.64
N SER A 295 25.76 20.53 11.05
CA SER A 295 25.77 20.94 12.46
C SER A 295 24.52 20.40 13.16
N PRO A 296 24.52 20.27 14.50
CA PRO A 296 23.30 19.92 15.25
C PRO A 296 22.12 20.89 15.02
N ALA A 297 22.41 22.13 14.62
CA ALA A 297 21.41 23.15 14.32
C ALA A 297 20.88 23.12 12.88
N ASP A 298 21.44 22.27 12.00
CA ASP A 298 21.08 22.19 10.58
C ASP A 298 19.75 21.46 10.37
N ASN A 299 18.66 22.22 10.47
CA ASN A 299 17.30 21.74 10.27
C ASN A 299 16.87 21.69 8.80
N SER A 300 17.79 21.92 7.86
CA SER A 300 17.46 21.87 6.43
C SER A 300 17.05 20.46 6.01
N PRO A 301 16.17 20.32 4.99
CA PRO A 301 15.71 19.01 4.53
C PRO A 301 16.88 18.22 3.93
N LEU A 302 16.97 16.94 4.27
CA LEU A 302 18.03 16.05 3.77
C LEU A 302 17.97 15.91 2.24
N ILE A 303 16.76 15.84 1.69
CA ILE A 303 16.49 15.82 0.26
C ILE A 303 15.49 16.95 -0.04
N PRO A 304 15.95 18.11 -0.54
CA PRO A 304 15.08 19.21 -0.93
C PRO A 304 14.12 18.83 -2.08
N ARG A 305 13.03 19.57 -2.20
CA ARG A 305 12.10 19.46 -3.33
C ARG A 305 12.71 20.13 -4.56
N ILE A 306 12.61 19.49 -5.72
CA ILE A 306 13.08 20.06 -7.00
C ILE A 306 12.16 21.20 -7.46
N ARG A 307 10.86 21.10 -7.15
CA ARG A 307 9.84 22.13 -7.42
C ARG A 307 8.79 22.10 -6.31
N GLY A 308 8.39 23.28 -5.85
CA GLY A 308 7.39 23.47 -4.79
C GLY A 308 7.95 24.24 -3.62
#